data_AF-A0A7R9TN18-F1
#
_entry.id   AF-A0A7R9TN18-F1
#
_cell.length_a   1.000
_cell.length_b   1.000
_cell.length_c   1.000
_cell.angle_alpha   90.00
_cell.angle_beta   90.00
_cell.angle_gamma   90.00
#
_symmetry.space_group_name_H-M   'P 1'
#
loop_
_entity.id
_entity.type
_entity.pdbx_description
1 polymer ?
#
loop_
_entity_poly.entity_id
_entity_poly.type
_entity_poly.pdbx_seq_one_letter_code
_entity_poly.pdbx_strand_id
1 'polypeptide(L)'
;GGEWGDDADSEGAIVEERARARLDALREEESDTRQRESALRSRAERLEARAEELHERAGRVVLSDEAGARALLVSRAQLLRAAARRRKRLQAVHELAVALGEAIGAQELKVIRLASEASAKRATLQRMLEEEERRQRREAARSTDSSVAEAFRELEVRALQDQYDAADAVGSE
;
A
#
# COMPACT_ATOMS: atom_id res chain seq x y z
N GLY A 1 19.73 24.15 -13.65
CA GLY A 1 19.90 22.72 -13.33
C GLY A 1 18.86 22.36 -12.31
N GLY A 2 17.86 21.57 -12.70
CA GLY A 2 16.68 21.30 -11.87
C GLY A 2 15.91 20.10 -12.38
N GLU A 3 16.62 19.01 -12.71
CA GLU A 3 16.04 17.83 -13.38
C GLU A 3 16.17 16.54 -12.55
N TRP A 4 16.61 16.64 -11.28
CA TRP A 4 16.88 15.45 -10.45
C TRP A 4 15.84 15.23 -9.31
N GLY A 5 14.77 16.03 -9.25
CA GLY A 5 13.75 15.96 -8.20
C GLY A 5 12.53 15.10 -8.52
N ASP A 6 12.06 15.10 -9.77
CA ASP A 6 10.83 14.41 -10.19
C ASP A 6 10.99 12.88 -10.31
N ASP A 7 12.19 12.40 -10.64
CA ASP A 7 12.43 10.97 -10.87
C ASP A 7 12.39 10.15 -9.57
N ALA A 8 12.86 10.71 -8.45
CA ALA A 8 12.87 10.02 -7.16
C ALA A 8 11.47 9.89 -6.53
N ASP A 9 10.62 10.90 -6.73
CA ASP A 9 9.23 10.88 -6.23
C ASP A 9 8.33 9.99 -7.10
N SER A 10 8.59 9.92 -8.41
CA SER A 10 7.90 9.01 -9.32
C SER A 10 8.29 7.54 -9.08
N GLU A 11 9.57 7.25 -8.84
CA GLU A 11 10.03 5.89 -8.53
C GLU A 11 9.43 5.38 -7.20
N GLY A 12 9.37 6.22 -6.17
CA GLY A 12 8.71 5.91 -4.90
C GLY A 12 7.22 5.60 -5.04
N ALA A 13 6.50 6.41 -5.84
CA ALA A 13 5.08 6.20 -6.12
C ALA A 13 4.82 4.88 -6.87
N ILE A 14 5.66 4.54 -7.85
CA ILE A 14 5.58 3.28 -8.61
C ILE A 14 5.80 2.07 -7.67
N VAL A 15 6.74 2.17 -6.72
CA VAL A 15 7.01 1.09 -5.75
C VAL A 15 5.84 0.90 -4.80
N GLU A 16 5.21 1.98 -4.32
CA GLU A 16 4.01 1.92 -3.48
C GLU A 16 2.82 1.32 -4.24
N GLU A 17 2.59 1.73 -5.48
CA GLU A 17 1.53 1.20 -6.34
C GLU A 17 1.71 -0.29 -6.61
N ARG A 18 2.92 -0.73 -6.96
CA ARG A 18 3.25 -2.16 -7.11
C ARG A 18 3.03 -2.94 -5.83
N ALA A 19 3.33 -2.34 -4.67
CA ALA A 19 3.10 -2.99 -3.39
C ALA A 19 1.59 -3.15 -3.10
N ARG A 20 0.77 -2.17 -3.46
CA ARG A 20 -0.70 -2.24 -3.36
C ARG A 20 -1.29 -3.27 -4.33
N ALA A 21 -0.89 -3.25 -5.60
CA ALA A 21 -1.35 -4.22 -6.59
C ALA A 21 -1.04 -5.67 -6.15
N ARG A 22 0.14 -5.90 -5.55
CA ARG A 22 0.50 -7.21 -5.00
C ARG A 22 -0.36 -7.59 -3.79
N LEU A 23 -0.73 -6.63 -2.94
CA LEU A 23 -1.62 -6.88 -1.81
C LEU A 23 -3.02 -7.28 -2.29
N ASP A 24 -3.54 -6.60 -3.31
CA ASP A 24 -4.86 -6.90 -3.87
C ASP A 24 -4.88 -8.30 -4.52
N ALA A 25 -3.84 -8.66 -5.27
CA ALA A 25 -3.70 -10.01 -5.83
C ALA A 25 -3.66 -11.10 -4.75
N LEU A 26 -2.95 -10.86 -3.63
CA LEU A 26 -2.91 -11.81 -2.51
C LEU A 26 -4.29 -11.97 -1.84
N ARG A 27 -5.06 -10.88 -1.71
CA ARG A 27 -6.42 -10.92 -1.14
C ARG A 27 -7.39 -11.66 -2.06
N GLU A 28 -7.26 -11.50 -3.37
CA GLU A 28 -8.03 -12.26 -4.34
C GLU A 28 -7.70 -13.76 -4.24
N GLU A 29 -6.42 -14.12 -4.20
CA GLU A 29 -5.97 -15.51 -4.06
C GLU A 29 -6.42 -16.14 -2.73
N GLU A 30 -6.41 -15.37 -1.63
CA GLU A 30 -6.93 -15.81 -0.33
C GLU A 30 -8.43 -16.08 -0.40
N SER A 31 -9.21 -15.18 -1.00
CA SER A 31 -10.65 -15.34 -1.19
C SER A 31 -10.96 -16.61 -1.97
N ASP A 32 -10.29 -16.81 -3.11
CA ASP A 32 -10.42 -18.01 -3.93
C ASP A 32 -10.06 -19.28 -3.17
N THR A 33 -8.99 -19.24 -2.38
CA THR A 33 -8.53 -20.37 -1.57
C THR A 33 -9.55 -20.72 -0.49
N ARG A 34 -10.12 -19.74 0.22
CA ARG A 34 -11.18 -19.94 1.21
C ARG A 34 -12.46 -20.50 0.60
N GLN A 35 -12.83 -20.05 -0.61
CA GLN A 35 -13.97 -20.62 -1.34
C GLN A 35 -13.72 -22.10 -1.71
N ARG A 36 -12.52 -22.43 -2.20
CA ARG A 36 -12.13 -23.81 -2.49
C ARG A 36 -12.12 -24.68 -1.23
N GLU A 37 -11.65 -24.15 -0.11
CA GLU A 37 -11.66 -24.80 1.20
C GLU A 37 -13.10 -25.16 1.61
N SER A 38 -14.00 -24.17 1.57
CA SER A 38 -15.42 -24.37 1.88
C SER A 38 -16.07 -25.44 0.99
N ALA A 39 -15.84 -25.35 -0.32
CA ALA A 39 -16.38 -26.33 -1.27
C ALA A 39 -15.84 -27.75 -1.03
N LEU A 40 -14.55 -27.89 -0.67
CA LEU A 40 -13.95 -29.18 -0.32
C LEU A 40 -14.52 -29.74 0.98
N ARG A 41 -14.71 -28.89 2.00
CA ARG A 41 -15.30 -29.27 3.29
C ARG A 41 -16.71 -29.83 3.09
N SER A 42 -17.58 -29.09 2.40
CA SER A 42 -18.95 -29.57 2.12
C SER A 42 -18.97 -30.85 1.29
N ARG A 43 -18.02 -31.03 0.36
CA ARG A 43 -17.89 -32.26 -0.43
C ARG A 43 -17.39 -33.45 0.39
N ALA A 44 -16.61 -33.23 1.45
CA ALA A 44 -16.18 -34.29 2.36
C ALA A 44 -17.34 -34.70 3.28
N GLU A 45 -18.03 -33.73 3.87
CA GLU A 45 -19.21 -33.95 4.72
C GLU A 45 -20.31 -34.74 3.99
N ARG A 46 -20.61 -34.39 2.72
CA ARG A 46 -21.59 -35.14 1.92
C ARG A 46 -21.19 -36.59 1.66
N LEU A 47 -19.89 -36.89 1.49
CA LEU A 47 -19.43 -38.27 1.33
C LEU A 47 -19.58 -39.06 2.63
N GLU A 48 -19.33 -38.41 3.75
CA GLU A 48 -19.41 -39.03 5.08
C GLU A 48 -20.86 -39.29 5.46
N ALA A 49 -21.76 -38.33 5.26
CA ALA A 49 -23.19 -38.51 5.43
C ALA A 49 -23.71 -39.68 4.58
N ARG A 50 -23.32 -39.73 3.29
CA ARG A 50 -23.71 -40.84 2.41
C ARG A 50 -23.11 -42.19 2.84
N ALA A 51 -21.90 -42.19 3.39
CA ALA A 51 -21.28 -43.39 3.94
C ALA A 51 -22.03 -43.91 5.18
N GLU A 52 -22.57 -43.00 5.99
CA GLU A 52 -23.41 -43.34 7.16
C GLU A 52 -24.77 -43.90 6.74
N GLU A 53 -25.42 -43.30 5.75
CA GLU A 53 -26.67 -43.83 5.18
C GLU A 53 -26.51 -45.27 4.66
N LEU A 54 -25.36 -45.58 4.04
CA LEU A 54 -25.04 -46.93 3.59
C LEU A 54 -24.82 -47.88 4.76
N HIS A 55 -24.21 -47.41 5.85
CA HIS A 55 -24.03 -48.19 7.08
C HIS A 55 -25.37 -48.59 7.69
N GLU A 56 -26.25 -47.62 7.88
CA GLU A 56 -27.60 -47.85 8.41
C GLU A 56 -28.41 -48.78 7.51
N ARG A 57 -28.35 -48.57 6.18
CA ARG A 57 -29.03 -49.45 5.22
C ARG A 57 -28.51 -50.89 5.33
N ALA A 58 -27.19 -51.09 5.40
CA ALA A 58 -26.59 -52.41 5.57
C ALA A 58 -27.08 -53.09 6.86
N GLY A 59 -27.13 -52.34 7.98
CA GLY A 59 -27.66 -52.86 9.25
C GLY A 59 -29.13 -53.29 9.18
N ARG A 60 -29.96 -52.58 8.41
CA ARG A 60 -31.38 -52.93 8.22
C ARG A 60 -31.60 -54.19 7.38
N VAL A 61 -30.71 -54.49 6.43
CA VAL A 61 -30.89 -55.63 5.49
C VAL A 61 -30.05 -56.86 5.84
N VAL A 62 -29.11 -56.78 6.78
CA VAL A 62 -28.15 -57.87 7.05
C VAL A 62 -28.80 -59.21 7.41
N LEU A 63 -29.96 -59.19 8.07
CA LEU A 63 -30.69 -60.40 8.48
C LEU A 63 -31.51 -61.03 7.34
N SER A 64 -31.87 -60.26 6.31
CA SER A 64 -32.70 -60.71 5.19
C SER A 64 -31.91 -60.90 3.90
N ASP A 65 -30.80 -60.19 3.72
CA ASP A 65 -29.93 -60.22 2.56
C ASP A 65 -28.48 -59.86 2.96
N GLU A 66 -27.73 -60.87 3.39
CA GLU A 66 -26.33 -60.70 3.78
C GLU A 66 -25.45 -60.24 2.61
N ALA A 67 -25.71 -60.73 1.40
CA ALA A 67 -24.93 -60.37 0.22
C ALA A 67 -25.13 -58.90 -0.15
N GLY A 68 -26.37 -58.41 -0.12
CA GLY A 68 -26.72 -56.99 -0.28
C GLY A 68 -26.10 -56.12 0.81
N ALA A 69 -26.14 -56.54 2.06
CA ALA A 69 -25.48 -55.84 3.16
C ALA A 69 -23.97 -55.69 2.95
N ARG A 70 -23.29 -56.77 2.51
CA ARG A 70 -21.86 -56.74 2.18
C ARG A 70 -21.57 -55.77 1.03
N ALA A 71 -22.38 -55.75 -0.03
CA ALA A 71 -22.22 -54.82 -1.15
C ALA A 71 -22.36 -53.34 -0.73
N LEU A 72 -23.29 -53.04 0.18
CA LEU A 72 -23.45 -51.71 0.77
C LEU A 72 -22.21 -51.30 1.58
N LEU A 73 -21.64 -52.21 2.38
CA LEU A 73 -20.43 -51.96 3.16
C LEU A 73 -19.19 -51.74 2.28
N VAL A 74 -19.07 -52.46 1.16
CA VAL A 74 -18.01 -52.21 0.15
C VAL A 74 -18.15 -50.80 -0.43
N SER A 75 -19.38 -50.39 -0.80
CA SER A 75 -19.65 -49.03 -1.31
C SER A 75 -19.33 -47.97 -0.26
N ARG A 76 -19.68 -48.20 1.01
CA ARG A 76 -19.32 -47.33 2.14
C ARG A 76 -17.80 -47.14 2.25
N ALA A 77 -17.03 -48.23 2.17
CA ALA A 77 -15.58 -48.17 2.26
C ALA A 77 -14.97 -47.31 1.13
N GLN A 78 -15.54 -47.37 -0.08
CA GLN A 78 -15.11 -46.52 -1.20
C GLN A 78 -15.37 -45.03 -0.93
N LEU A 79 -16.55 -44.68 -0.39
CA LEU A 79 -16.88 -43.30 -0.02
C LEU A 79 -15.97 -42.77 1.08
N LEU A 80 -15.69 -43.57 2.12
CA LEU A 80 -14.77 -43.17 3.20
C LEU A 80 -13.34 -42.95 2.69
N ARG A 81 -12.84 -43.79 1.77
CA ARG A 81 -11.54 -43.55 1.11
C ARG A 81 -11.54 -42.25 0.31
N ALA A 82 -12.64 -41.94 -0.39
CA ALA A 82 -12.77 -40.68 -1.11
C ALA A 82 -12.83 -39.47 -0.16
N ALA A 83 -13.54 -39.59 0.97
CA ALA A 83 -13.61 -38.56 2.00
C ALA A 83 -12.24 -38.30 2.62
N ALA A 84 -11.49 -39.36 2.97
CA ALA A 84 -10.13 -39.25 3.50
C ALA A 84 -9.18 -38.53 2.52
N ARG A 85 -9.26 -38.82 1.22
CA ARG A 85 -8.49 -38.09 0.20
C ARG A 85 -8.88 -36.61 0.14
N ARG A 86 -10.17 -36.28 0.30
CA ARG A 86 -10.63 -34.89 0.34
C ARG A 86 -10.19 -34.17 1.61
N ARG A 87 -10.23 -34.81 2.78
CA ARG A 87 -9.71 -34.23 4.03
C ARG A 87 -8.22 -33.89 3.94
N LYS A 88 -7.40 -34.76 3.33
CA LYS A 88 -5.98 -34.46 3.07
C LYS A 88 -5.81 -33.22 2.19
N ARG A 89 -6.60 -33.10 1.12
CA ARG A 89 -6.59 -31.90 0.26
C ARG A 89 -7.09 -30.66 1.00
N LEU A 90 -8.12 -30.80 1.84
CA LEU A 90 -8.65 -29.73 2.66
C LEU A 90 -7.58 -29.19 3.61
N GLN A 91 -6.80 -30.07 4.24
CA GLN A 91 -5.69 -29.67 5.11
C GLN A 91 -4.64 -28.85 4.34
N ALA A 92 -4.21 -29.31 3.15
CA ALA A 92 -3.25 -28.55 2.34
C ALA A 92 -3.79 -27.19 1.90
N VAL A 93 -5.09 -27.09 1.57
CA VAL A 93 -5.73 -25.81 1.22
C VAL A 93 -5.85 -24.90 2.45
N HIS A 94 -6.11 -25.46 3.62
CA HIS A 94 -6.14 -24.72 4.87
C HIS A 94 -4.76 -24.14 5.22
N GLU A 95 -3.71 -24.95 5.11
CA GLU A 95 -2.32 -24.50 5.29
C GLU A 95 -1.95 -23.38 4.31
N LEU A 96 -2.39 -23.48 3.04
CA LEU A 96 -2.21 -22.41 2.06
C LEU A 96 -2.97 -21.13 2.46
N ALA A 97 -4.21 -21.24 2.93
CA ALA A 97 -5.00 -20.08 3.36
C ALA A 97 -4.34 -19.36 4.55
N VAL A 98 -3.77 -20.10 5.50
CA VAL A 98 -3.00 -19.55 6.62
C VAL A 98 -1.76 -18.80 6.12
N ALA A 99 -0.97 -19.43 5.23
CA ALA A 99 0.22 -18.83 4.65
C ALA A 99 -0.11 -17.56 3.83
N LEU A 100 -1.23 -17.54 3.12
CA LEU A 100 -1.71 -16.33 2.42
C LEU A 100 -2.06 -15.22 3.41
N GLY A 101 -2.71 -15.54 4.53
CA GLY A 101 -2.99 -14.56 5.59
C GLY A 101 -1.72 -13.92 6.17
N GLU A 102 -0.68 -14.72 6.42
CA GLU A 102 0.64 -14.22 6.86
C GLU A 102 1.30 -13.33 5.79
N ALA A 103 1.26 -13.75 4.53
CA ALA A 103 1.81 -12.99 3.41
C ALA A 103 1.09 -11.65 3.20
N ILE A 104 -0.25 -11.63 3.33
CA ILE A 104 -1.07 -10.42 3.31
C ILE A 104 -0.62 -9.48 4.43
N GLY A 105 -0.53 -9.96 5.67
CA GLY A 105 -0.10 -9.13 6.80
C GLY A 105 1.30 -8.52 6.61
N ALA A 106 2.26 -9.31 6.11
CA ALA A 106 3.60 -8.81 5.80
C ALA A 106 3.57 -7.74 4.69
N GLN A 107 2.72 -7.92 3.67
CA GLN A 107 2.59 -6.99 2.56
C GLN A 107 1.86 -5.69 2.98
N GLU A 108 0.85 -5.78 3.85
CA GLU A 108 0.18 -4.61 4.44
C GLU A 108 1.16 -3.74 5.22
N LEU A 109 2.00 -4.36 6.07
CA LEU A 109 3.05 -3.64 6.78
C LEU A 109 4.03 -2.96 5.83
N LYS A 110 4.38 -3.61 4.71
CA LYS A 110 5.22 -2.99 3.68
C LYS A 110 4.56 -1.78 3.05
N VAL A 111 3.28 -1.85 2.69
CA VAL A 111 2.52 -0.71 2.13
C VAL A 111 2.45 0.43 3.13
N ILE A 112 2.13 0.15 4.40
CA ILE A 112 2.08 1.17 5.47
C ILE A 112 3.43 1.85 5.63
N ARG A 113 4.52 1.10 5.64
CA ARG A 113 5.88 1.66 5.75
C ARG A 113 6.24 2.55 4.55
N LEU A 114 5.92 2.12 3.33
CA LEU A 114 6.18 2.93 2.14
C LEU A 114 5.40 4.24 2.16
N ALA A 115 4.12 4.19 2.57
CA ALA A 115 3.29 5.38 2.69
C ALA A 115 3.79 6.34 3.80
N SER A 116 4.27 5.81 4.93
CA SER A 116 4.82 6.63 6.00
C SER A 116 6.15 7.29 5.60
N GLU A 117 7.03 6.57 4.92
CA GLU A 117 8.28 7.12 4.37
C GLU A 117 8.00 8.20 3.31
N ALA A 118 7.05 7.97 2.40
CA ALA A 118 6.66 8.94 1.38
C ALA A 118 6.08 10.22 2.01
N SER A 119 5.21 10.10 3.01
CA SER A 119 4.65 11.26 3.72
C SER A 119 5.70 12.05 4.49
N ALA A 120 6.67 11.38 5.13
CA ALA A 120 7.79 12.03 5.81
C ALA A 120 8.70 12.80 4.83
N LYS A 121 8.98 12.22 3.66
CA LYS A 121 9.73 12.89 2.58
C LYS A 121 9.00 14.12 2.07
N ARG A 122 7.69 14.02 1.80
CA ARG A 122 6.88 15.18 1.38
C ARG A 122 6.87 16.30 2.43
N ALA A 123 6.74 15.95 3.71
CA ALA A 123 6.77 16.92 4.79
C ALA A 123 8.13 17.63 4.92
N THR A 124 9.24 16.93 4.69
CA THR A 124 10.58 17.53 4.70
C THR A 124 10.81 18.43 3.48
N LEU A 125 10.42 17.99 2.29
CA LEU A 125 10.45 18.82 1.07
C LEU A 125 9.63 20.11 1.24
N GLN A 126 8.42 20.01 1.80
CA GLN A 126 7.57 21.17 2.03
C GLN A 126 8.22 22.19 2.98
N ARG A 127 8.88 21.73 4.05
CA ARG A 127 9.62 22.64 4.96
C ARG A 127 10.78 23.33 4.27
N MET A 128 11.53 22.63 3.42
CA MET A 128 12.64 23.23 2.67
C MET A 128 12.13 24.31 1.70
N LEU A 129 11.03 24.04 0.98
CA LEU A 129 10.41 25.03 0.10
C LEU A 129 9.93 26.27 0.88
N GLU A 130 9.27 26.09 2.03
CA GLU A 130 8.86 27.20 2.89
C GLU A 130 10.06 28.01 3.41
N GLU A 131 11.18 27.36 3.73
CA GLU A 131 12.42 28.03 4.15
C GLU A 131 13.08 28.81 3.01
N GLU A 132 13.12 28.24 1.80
CA GLU A 132 13.63 28.91 0.62
C GLU A 132 12.78 30.13 0.25
N GLU A 133 11.45 30.01 0.26
CA GLU A 133 10.56 31.15 0.05
C GLU A 133 10.79 32.25 1.09
N ARG A 134 10.97 31.88 2.36
CA ARG A 134 11.29 32.84 3.42
C ARG A 134 12.65 33.52 3.19
N ARG A 135 13.65 32.79 2.72
CA ARG A 135 14.97 33.36 2.37
C ARG A 135 14.85 34.33 1.20
N GLN A 136 14.19 33.93 0.12
CA GLN A 136 13.96 34.78 -1.05
C GLN A 136 13.22 36.07 -0.68
N ARG A 137 12.19 36.00 0.18
CA ARG A 137 11.48 37.20 0.67
C ARG A 137 12.39 38.12 1.48
N ARG A 138 13.28 37.57 2.32
CA ARG A 138 14.25 38.36 3.09
C ARG A 138 15.30 39.02 2.19
N GLU A 139 15.78 38.30 1.18
CA GLU A 139 16.74 38.83 0.22
C GLU A 139 16.11 39.92 -0.65
N ALA A 140 14.87 39.73 -1.12
CA ALA A 140 14.12 40.75 -1.82
C ALA A 140 13.95 42.02 -0.97
N ALA A 141 13.54 41.88 0.30
CA ALA A 141 13.42 43.01 1.22
C ALA A 141 14.75 43.75 1.46
N ARG A 142 15.86 43.01 1.60
CA ARG A 142 17.19 43.63 1.72
C ARG A 142 17.62 44.36 0.45
N SER A 143 17.29 43.81 -0.72
CA SER A 143 17.60 44.46 -2.00
C SER A 143 16.81 45.76 -2.18
N THR A 144 15.53 45.78 -1.76
CA THR A 144 14.72 47.00 -1.79
C THR A 144 15.24 48.03 -0.80
N ASP A 145 15.60 47.64 0.42
CA ASP A 145 16.16 48.55 1.42
C ASP A 145 17.49 49.16 0.95
N SER A 146 18.35 48.36 0.30
CA SER A 146 19.61 48.84 -0.29
C SER A 146 19.38 49.82 -1.44
N SER A 147 18.44 49.51 -2.35
CA SER A 147 18.09 50.37 -3.48
C SER A 147 17.50 51.71 -3.01
N VAL A 148 16.63 51.68 -1.99
CA VAL A 148 16.09 52.90 -1.38
C VAL A 148 17.21 53.73 -0.75
N ALA A 149 18.13 53.10 0.00
CA ALA A 149 19.25 53.78 0.62
C ALA A 149 20.26 54.38 -0.39
N GLU A 150 20.39 53.78 -1.57
CA GLU A 150 21.17 54.35 -2.69
C GLU A 150 20.48 55.57 -3.30
N ALA A 151 19.16 55.50 -3.56
CA ALA A 151 18.39 56.62 -4.08
C ALA A 151 18.42 57.84 -3.14
N PHE A 152 18.35 57.64 -1.82
CA PHE A 152 18.51 58.72 -0.84
C PHE A 152 19.91 59.35 -0.89
N ARG A 153 20.96 58.54 -1.04
CA ARG A 153 22.35 59.05 -1.18
C ARG A 153 22.52 59.84 -2.47
N GLU A 154 21.93 59.41 -3.57
CA GLU A 154 21.96 60.16 -4.83
C GLU A 154 21.25 61.52 -4.71
N LEU A 155 20.10 61.56 -4.04
CA LEU A 155 19.39 62.82 -3.77
C LEU A 155 20.20 63.77 -2.89
N GLU A 156 20.86 63.24 -1.86
CA GLU A 156 21.73 64.04 -0.97
C GLU A 156 22.92 64.63 -1.73
N VAL A 157 23.61 63.83 -2.55
CA VAL A 157 24.72 64.30 -3.39
C VAL A 157 24.26 65.41 -4.34
N ARG A 158 23.09 65.23 -4.97
CA ARG A 158 22.54 66.21 -5.90
C ARG A 158 22.18 67.52 -5.19
N ALA A 159 21.56 67.44 -4.02
CA ALA A 159 21.23 68.63 -3.22
C ALA A 159 22.49 69.40 -2.77
N LEU A 160 23.57 68.68 -2.43
CA LEU A 160 24.85 69.30 -2.08
C LEU A 160 25.53 69.96 -3.29
N GLN A 161 25.43 69.36 -4.48
CA GLN A 161 25.91 69.96 -5.72
C GLN A 161 25.14 71.22 -6.08
N ASP A 162 23.80 71.19 -6.02
CA ASP A 162 22.97 72.36 -6.28
C ASP A 162 23.31 73.52 -5.31
N GLN A 163 23.61 73.22 -4.05
CA GLN A 163 24.07 74.22 -3.06
C GLN A 163 25.47 74.76 -3.36
N TYR A 164 26.38 73.92 -3.83
CA TYR A 164 27.73 74.31 -4.21
C TYR A 164 27.71 75.23 -5.45
N ASP A 165 26.97 74.84 -6.49
CA ASP A 165 26.80 75.61 -7.71
C ASP A 165 26.11 76.96 -7.45
N ALA A 166 25.13 77.00 -6.54
CA ALA A 166 24.49 78.24 -6.09
C ALA A 166 25.45 79.13 -5.29
N ALA A 167 26.37 78.56 -4.50
CA ALA A 167 27.38 79.33 -3.77
C ALA A 167 28.43 79.94 -4.69
N ASP A 168 28.86 79.20 -5.73
CA ASP A 168 29.79 79.71 -6.75
C ASP A 168 29.15 80.81 -7.62
N ALA A 169 27.84 80.73 -7.87
CA ALA A 169 27.08 81.78 -8.57
C ALA A 169 26.98 83.09 -7.76
N VAL A 170 26.97 83.03 -6.43
CA VAL A 170 26.90 84.22 -5.54
C VAL A 170 28.28 84.84 -5.30
N GLY A 171 29.38 84.09 -5.47
CA GLY A 171 30.75 84.61 -5.35
C GLY A 171 31.30 85.35 -6.58
N SER A 172 30.49 85.48 -7.64
CA SER A 172 30.91 86.02 -8.95
C SER A 172 30.33 87.42 -9.29
N GLU A 173 29.69 88.09 -8.33
CA GLU A 173 29.32 89.53 -8.41
C GLU A 173 30.31 90.42 -7.64
#